data_AF-A0A959ARW1-F1
#
_entry.id   AF-A0A959ARW1-F1
#
_cell.length_a   1.000
_cell.length_b   1.000
_cell.length_c   1.000
_cell.angle_alpha   90.00
_cell.angle_beta   90.00
_cell.angle_gamma   90.00
#
_symmetry.space_group_name_H-M   'P 1'
#
loop_
_entity.id
_entity.type
_entity.pdbx_description
1 polymer ?
#
loop_
_entity_poly.entity_id
_entity_poly.type
_entity_poly.pdbx_seq_one_letter_code
_entity_poly.pdbx_strand_id
1 'polypeptide(L)'
;MKTSFAVLIILHLFFAAFAQEVYWQGGTPGRETDWMEPQNWVGGQVPAWKDIVIVPYQEHRFYPEVGCVAPLIQSLKVNKGASLTIAPGGVLSVDAAESEEDGILLEGFIFNFGALILTEMELESVENQLAHLDNQGVCSLVTDMGHIPLTTHDNQ
;
A
#
# COMPACT_ATOMS: atom_id res chain seq x y z
N MET A 1 23.19 -53.35 -5.11
CA MET A 1 24.36 -52.44 -5.26
C MET A 1 24.37 -51.98 -6.71
N LYS A 2 24.31 -50.71 -7.11
CA LYS A 2 24.39 -49.39 -6.48
C LYS A 2 23.79 -48.39 -7.51
N THR A 3 22.86 -47.54 -7.07
CA THR A 3 22.70 -46.10 -7.39
C THR A 3 22.97 -45.61 -8.83
N SER A 4 21.94 -45.10 -9.53
CA SER A 4 21.67 -43.66 -9.84
C SER A 4 22.72 -42.98 -10.75
N PHE A 5 22.38 -42.16 -11.74
CA PHE A 5 21.80 -40.83 -11.57
C PHE A 5 21.11 -40.35 -12.86
N ALA A 6 19.79 -40.17 -12.78
CA ALA A 6 19.10 -39.21 -13.64
C ALA A 6 19.59 -37.81 -13.23
N VAL A 7 20.35 -37.14 -14.09
CA VAL A 7 20.69 -35.73 -13.91
C VAL A 7 19.49 -34.93 -14.41
N LEU A 8 18.50 -34.79 -13.54
CA LEU A 8 17.43 -33.80 -13.67
C LEU A 8 18.04 -32.45 -13.26
N ILE A 9 18.43 -31.64 -14.23
CA ILE A 9 18.75 -30.24 -14.01
C ILE A 9 17.43 -29.55 -13.65
N ILE A 10 17.11 -29.51 -12.35
CA ILE A 10 16.07 -28.62 -11.84
C ILE A 10 16.70 -27.22 -11.83
N LEU A 11 16.50 -26.49 -12.93
CA LEU A 11 16.71 -25.05 -12.98
C LEU A 11 15.70 -24.41 -12.01
N HIS A 12 16.07 -24.29 -10.74
CA HIS A 12 15.39 -23.39 -9.82
C HIS A 12 15.68 -21.98 -10.32
N LEU A 13 14.76 -21.46 -11.13
CA LEU A 13 14.65 -20.02 -11.37
C LEU A 13 14.38 -19.39 -9.99
N PHE A 14 15.44 -18.94 -9.34
CA PHE A 14 15.31 -17.92 -8.29
C PHE A 14 14.83 -16.66 -9.01
N PHE A 15 13.52 -16.47 -9.08
CA PHE A 15 12.98 -15.14 -9.31
C PHE A 15 13.30 -14.34 -8.06
N ALA A 16 14.25 -13.41 -8.17
CA ALA A 16 14.30 -12.32 -7.23
C ALA A 16 12.95 -11.59 -7.37
N ALA A 17 12.20 -11.50 -6.26
CA ALA A 17 11.02 -10.64 -6.19
C ALA A 17 11.54 -9.20 -6.18
N PHE A 18 11.57 -8.58 -7.34
CA PHE A 18 11.79 -7.15 -7.46
C PHE A 18 10.51 -6.43 -7.04
N ALA A 19 10.65 -5.20 -6.54
CA ALA A 19 9.50 -4.34 -6.29
C ALA A 19 8.68 -4.24 -7.59
N GLN A 20 7.38 -4.53 -7.49
CA GLN A 20 6.47 -4.48 -8.62
C GLN A 20 5.48 -3.34 -8.39
N GLU A 21 5.27 -2.53 -9.43
CA GLU A 21 4.17 -1.59 -9.45
C GLU A 21 2.84 -2.32 -9.60
N VAL A 22 1.93 -2.12 -8.65
CA VAL A 22 0.60 -2.72 -8.66
C VAL A 22 -0.44 -1.60 -8.70
N TYR A 23 -1.22 -1.60 -9.76
CA TYR A 23 -2.17 -0.52 -10.07
C TYR A 23 -3.58 -0.91 -9.65
N TRP A 24 -4.25 0.01 -8.95
CA TRP A 24 -5.68 -0.11 -8.70
C TRP A 24 -6.48 0.07 -10.00
N GLN A 25 -7.36 -0.89 -10.30
CA GLN A 25 -8.33 -0.81 -11.38
C GLN A 25 -9.79 -0.78 -10.88
N GLY A 26 -10.10 -1.34 -9.71
CA GLY A 26 -11.44 -1.29 -9.13
C GLY A 26 -12.55 -1.91 -9.98
N GLY A 27 -13.80 -1.75 -9.52
CA GLY A 27 -15.00 -2.00 -10.33
C GLY A 27 -15.48 -3.45 -10.44
N THR A 28 -14.94 -4.38 -9.64
CA THR A 28 -15.46 -5.76 -9.59
C THR A 28 -16.90 -5.77 -9.04
N PRO A 29 -17.89 -6.31 -9.77
CA PRO A 29 -19.30 -6.25 -9.35
C PRO A 29 -19.54 -6.83 -7.95
N GLY A 30 -20.16 -6.04 -7.08
CA GLY A 30 -20.45 -6.38 -5.68
C GLY A 30 -19.28 -6.24 -4.71
N ARG A 31 -18.08 -5.87 -5.20
CA ARG A 31 -16.87 -5.62 -4.42
C ARG A 31 -16.04 -4.49 -5.06
N GLU A 32 -16.71 -3.47 -5.60
CA GLU A 32 -16.11 -2.52 -6.54
C GLU A 32 -14.96 -1.71 -5.95
N THR A 33 -15.00 -1.46 -4.63
CA THR A 33 -14.01 -0.68 -3.89
C THR A 33 -13.13 -1.54 -2.98
N ASP A 34 -13.38 -2.84 -2.88
CA ASP A 34 -12.74 -3.71 -1.89
C ASP A 34 -11.25 -3.90 -2.20
N TRP A 35 -10.37 -3.41 -1.32
CA TRP A 35 -8.91 -3.59 -1.40
C TRP A 35 -8.51 -5.07 -1.51
N MET A 36 -9.23 -5.96 -0.82
CA MET A 36 -8.91 -7.38 -0.76
C MET A 36 -9.49 -8.18 -1.92
N GLU A 37 -10.15 -7.53 -2.89
CA GLU A 37 -10.60 -8.20 -4.11
C GLU A 37 -9.47 -8.22 -5.14
N PRO A 38 -8.87 -9.39 -5.47
CA PRO A 38 -7.73 -9.46 -6.38
C PRO A 38 -8.04 -8.87 -7.76
N GLN A 39 -9.28 -9.01 -8.22
CA GLN A 39 -9.77 -8.52 -9.52
C GLN A 39 -9.85 -6.99 -9.59
N ASN A 40 -9.77 -6.27 -8.46
CA ASN A 40 -9.64 -4.82 -8.45
C ASN A 40 -8.20 -4.33 -8.66
N TRP A 41 -7.22 -5.24 -8.81
CA TRP A 41 -5.83 -4.92 -9.06
C TRP A 41 -5.40 -5.39 -10.44
N VAL A 42 -4.63 -4.55 -11.15
CA VAL A 42 -4.01 -4.96 -12.40
C VAL A 42 -3.09 -6.15 -12.13
N GLY A 43 -3.32 -7.27 -12.83
CA GLY A 43 -2.62 -8.54 -12.60
C GLY A 43 -3.38 -9.53 -11.71
N GLY A 44 -4.50 -9.12 -11.11
CA GLY A 44 -5.41 -10.05 -10.41
C GLY A 44 -4.89 -10.53 -9.06
N GLN A 45 -4.08 -9.74 -8.37
CA GLN A 45 -3.46 -10.07 -7.09
C GLN A 45 -3.50 -8.87 -6.14
N VAL A 46 -3.79 -9.13 -4.86
CA VAL A 46 -3.75 -8.10 -3.81
C VAL A 46 -2.27 -7.75 -3.52
N PRO A 47 -1.92 -6.45 -3.42
CA PRO A 47 -0.56 -6.03 -3.10
C PRO A 47 -0.02 -6.63 -1.80
N ALA A 48 1.29 -6.84 -1.74
CA ALA A 48 2.02 -7.42 -0.62
C ALA A 48 3.39 -6.76 -0.40
N TRP A 49 4.24 -7.41 0.42
CA TRP A 49 5.38 -6.83 1.16
C TRP A 49 6.53 -6.19 0.37
N LYS A 50 6.42 -6.04 -0.94
CA LYS A 50 7.38 -5.35 -1.82
C LYS A 50 6.71 -4.53 -2.91
N ASP A 51 5.40 -4.47 -2.91
CA ASP A 51 4.67 -3.84 -3.99
C ASP A 51 4.61 -2.33 -3.78
N ILE A 52 4.80 -1.64 -4.89
CA ILE A 52 4.61 -0.20 -5.04
C ILE A 52 3.16 -0.03 -5.47
N VAL A 53 2.30 0.38 -4.54
CA VAL A 53 0.88 0.52 -4.82
C VAL A 53 0.61 1.87 -5.46
N ILE A 54 -0.06 1.85 -6.61
CA ILE A 54 -0.45 3.06 -7.33
C ILE A 54 -1.97 3.11 -7.45
N VAL A 55 -2.57 4.16 -6.90
CA VAL A 55 -3.98 4.50 -7.07
C VAL A 55 -4.08 5.61 -8.12
N PRO A 56 -4.36 5.27 -9.40
CA PRO A 56 -4.47 6.26 -10.44
C PRO A 56 -5.80 7.02 -10.35
N TYR A 57 -5.86 8.19 -10.98
CA TYR A 57 -7.15 8.80 -11.31
C TYR A 57 -7.95 7.85 -12.21
N GLN A 58 -9.24 7.71 -11.91
CA GLN A 58 -10.16 6.92 -12.71
C GLN A 58 -11.38 7.75 -13.09
N GLU A 59 -11.89 7.55 -14.30
CA GLU A 59 -13.15 8.17 -14.73
C GLU A 59 -14.35 7.61 -13.96
N HIS A 60 -14.27 6.34 -13.55
CA HIS A 60 -15.22 5.72 -12.63
C HIS A 60 -14.80 5.94 -11.17
N ARG A 61 -15.77 6.20 -10.29
CA ARG A 61 -15.50 6.61 -8.89
C ARG A 61 -15.21 5.46 -7.92
N PHE A 62 -14.78 4.31 -8.43
CA PHE A 62 -14.52 3.13 -7.60
C PHE A 62 -13.08 3.14 -7.10
N TYR A 63 -12.85 3.99 -6.11
CA TYR A 63 -11.56 4.08 -5.43
C TYR A 63 -11.43 3.04 -4.31
N PRO A 64 -10.20 2.65 -3.94
CA PRO A 64 -9.97 1.60 -2.96
C PRO A 64 -10.47 1.97 -1.56
N GLU A 65 -11.05 0.98 -0.90
CA GLU A 65 -11.41 0.97 0.52
C GLU A 65 -10.72 -0.20 1.22
N VAL A 66 -9.89 0.12 2.21
CA VAL A 66 -9.27 -0.85 3.13
C VAL A 66 -10.24 -1.09 4.28
N GLY A 67 -11.02 -2.18 4.19
CA GLY A 67 -12.03 -2.56 5.19
C GLY A 67 -11.55 -3.52 6.29
N CYS A 68 -10.33 -4.06 6.18
CA CYS A 68 -9.73 -4.96 7.16
C CYS A 68 -8.21 -4.75 7.20
N VAL A 69 -7.49 -5.61 7.94
CA VAL A 69 -6.02 -5.60 7.94
C VAL A 69 -5.53 -6.00 6.54
N ALA A 70 -4.94 -5.05 5.82
CA ALA A 70 -4.31 -5.30 4.53
C ALA A 70 -2.91 -5.91 4.72
N PRO A 71 -2.39 -6.67 3.74
CA PRO A 71 -0.98 -7.03 3.70
C PRO A 71 -0.10 -5.77 3.74
N LEU A 72 1.08 -5.91 4.34
CA LEU A 72 2.11 -4.86 4.31
C LEU A 72 2.49 -4.56 2.86
N ILE A 73 2.66 -3.28 2.52
CA ILE A 73 3.16 -2.82 1.22
C ILE A 73 4.43 -2.00 1.39
N GLN A 74 5.23 -1.87 0.33
CA GLN A 74 6.47 -1.10 0.39
C GLN A 74 6.20 0.40 0.28
N SER A 75 5.41 0.78 -0.72
CA SER A 75 5.07 2.19 -0.94
C SER A 75 3.66 2.39 -1.46
N LEU A 76 3.15 3.60 -1.26
CA LEU A 76 1.82 4.02 -1.70
C LEU A 76 1.89 5.36 -2.43
N LYS A 77 1.42 5.36 -3.68
CA LYS A 77 1.17 6.56 -4.45
C LYS A 77 -0.32 6.74 -4.71
N VAL A 78 -0.87 7.86 -4.27
CA VAL A 78 -2.25 8.27 -4.61
C VAL A 78 -2.17 9.45 -5.56
N ASN A 79 -2.49 9.22 -6.84
CA ASN A 79 -2.35 10.24 -7.88
C ASN A 79 -3.39 11.35 -7.73
N LYS A 80 -3.09 12.52 -8.30
CA LYS A 80 -4.00 13.67 -8.32
C LYS A 80 -5.40 13.29 -8.82
N GLY A 81 -6.42 13.67 -8.05
CA GLY A 81 -7.83 13.38 -8.36
C GLY A 81 -8.30 11.98 -7.96
N ALA A 82 -7.40 11.13 -7.46
CA ALA A 82 -7.73 9.86 -6.84
C ALA A 82 -7.91 9.99 -5.33
N SER A 83 -8.49 8.96 -4.74
CA SER A 83 -8.62 8.85 -3.28
C SER A 83 -8.41 7.42 -2.81
N LEU A 84 -8.11 7.25 -1.52
CA LEU A 84 -8.09 5.97 -0.82
C LEU A 84 -8.80 6.15 0.53
N THR A 85 -9.66 5.20 0.88
CA THR A 85 -10.33 5.19 2.19
C THR A 85 -9.79 4.06 3.04
N ILE A 86 -9.44 4.34 4.29
CA ILE A 86 -9.19 3.32 5.31
C ILE A 86 -10.42 3.35 6.22
N ALA A 87 -11.31 2.36 6.06
CA ALA A 87 -12.56 2.30 6.79
C ALA A 87 -12.33 1.91 8.26
N PRO A 88 -13.33 2.09 9.16
CA PRO A 88 -13.24 1.59 10.52
C PRO A 88 -12.93 0.08 10.56
N GLY A 89 -11.88 -0.30 11.29
CA GLY A 89 -11.38 -1.69 11.33
C GLY A 89 -10.38 -2.05 10.22
N GLY A 90 -10.22 -1.18 9.23
CA GLY A 90 -9.16 -1.23 8.24
C GLY A 90 -7.81 -0.87 8.84
N VAL A 91 -6.76 -1.57 8.40
CA VAL A 91 -5.38 -1.25 8.75
C VAL A 91 -4.54 -1.32 7.47
N LEU A 92 -3.92 -0.20 7.11
CA LEU A 92 -2.92 -0.13 6.06
C LEU A 92 -1.55 0.15 6.67
N SER A 93 -0.58 -0.71 6.37
CA SER A 93 0.80 -0.54 6.79
C SER A 93 1.69 -0.36 5.58
N VAL A 94 2.55 0.65 5.63
CA VAL A 94 3.52 0.98 4.58
C VAL A 94 4.91 0.97 5.20
N ASP A 95 5.81 0.13 4.67
CA ASP A 95 7.17 -0.03 5.16
C ASP A 95 8.20 0.32 4.08
N ALA A 96 8.87 1.46 4.27
CA ALA A 96 9.79 2.02 3.30
C ALA A 96 11.25 1.56 3.49
N ALA A 97 11.53 0.58 4.37
CA ALA A 97 12.89 0.15 4.70
C ALA A 97 13.78 -0.20 3.48
N GLU A 98 13.16 -0.78 2.44
CA GLU A 98 13.82 -1.16 1.18
C GLU A 98 13.42 -0.26 0.00
N SER A 99 12.72 0.85 0.25
CA SER A 99 12.23 1.75 -0.80
C SER A 99 13.35 2.65 -1.31
N GLU A 100 13.44 2.81 -2.63
CA GLU A 100 14.27 3.86 -3.26
C GLU A 100 13.49 5.20 -3.36
N GLU A 101 12.20 5.20 -3.01
CA GLU A 101 11.28 6.35 -3.03
C GLU A 101 10.81 6.74 -1.62
N ASP A 102 10.06 7.84 -1.52
CA ASP A 102 9.50 8.45 -0.30
C ASP A 102 8.60 7.55 0.58
N GLY A 103 8.31 6.32 0.16
CA GLY A 103 7.40 5.39 0.84
C GLY A 103 5.92 5.77 0.70
N ILE A 104 5.58 7.05 0.81
CA ILE A 104 4.25 7.56 0.53
C ILE A 104 4.30 8.86 -0.29
N LEU A 105 3.51 8.90 -1.37
CA LEU A 105 3.37 10.08 -2.23
C LEU A 105 1.89 10.37 -2.47
N LEU A 106 1.40 11.48 -1.91
CA LEU A 106 -0.01 11.88 -1.94
C LEU A 106 -0.20 13.14 -2.78
N GLU A 107 -0.56 12.94 -4.02
CA GLU A 107 -1.08 14.01 -4.89
C GLU A 107 -2.63 14.07 -4.87
N GLY A 108 -3.26 12.95 -4.47
CA GLY A 108 -4.69 12.79 -4.24
C GLY A 108 -5.06 12.92 -2.76
N PHE A 109 -5.99 12.10 -2.26
CA PHE A 109 -6.42 12.15 -0.86
C PHE A 109 -6.46 10.78 -0.19
N ILE A 110 -6.08 10.73 1.08
CA ILE A 110 -6.38 9.59 1.96
C ILE A 110 -7.41 10.04 3.00
N PHE A 111 -8.50 9.29 3.13
CA PHE A 111 -9.47 9.43 4.22
C PHE A 111 -9.25 8.29 5.20
N ASN A 112 -8.66 8.57 6.36
CA ASN A 112 -8.33 7.55 7.34
C ASN A 112 -9.31 7.59 8.52
N PHE A 113 -10.17 6.57 8.60
CA PHE A 113 -11.05 6.29 9.74
C PHE A 113 -10.63 5.02 10.52
N GLY A 114 -9.62 4.31 10.03
CA GLY A 114 -9.07 3.09 10.61
C GLY A 114 -7.67 3.35 11.16
N ALA A 115 -6.68 2.60 10.68
CA ALA A 115 -5.28 2.82 11.01
C ALA A 115 -4.39 2.92 9.75
N LEU A 116 -3.63 4.00 9.66
CA LEU A 116 -2.50 4.17 8.75
C LEU A 116 -1.21 4.09 9.56
N ILE A 117 -0.38 3.09 9.27
CA ILE A 117 0.88 2.85 9.97
C ILE A 117 1.99 2.99 8.96
N LEU A 118 2.89 3.93 9.20
CA LEU A 118 4.05 4.22 8.36
C LEU A 118 5.28 3.78 9.12
N THR A 119 6.14 2.94 8.53
CA THR A 119 7.37 2.47 9.16
C THR A 119 8.59 2.76 8.29
N GLU A 120 9.71 3.07 8.93
CA GLU A 120 11.01 3.27 8.29
C GLU A 120 10.99 4.35 7.18
N MET A 121 10.16 5.39 7.39
CA MET A 121 10.07 6.56 6.51
C MET A 121 10.79 7.77 7.10
N GLU A 122 11.33 8.63 6.24
CA GLU A 122 11.87 9.92 6.65
C GLU A 122 10.74 10.87 7.09
N LEU A 123 10.81 11.38 8.33
CA LEU A 123 9.75 12.22 8.92
C LEU A 123 9.38 13.44 8.06
N GLU A 124 10.37 14.12 7.47
CA GLU A 124 10.15 15.28 6.61
C GLU A 124 9.32 14.94 5.37
N SER A 125 9.54 13.76 4.78
CA SER A 125 8.76 13.28 3.64
C SER A 125 7.29 13.11 4.03
N VAL A 126 7.04 12.49 5.20
CA VAL A 126 5.69 12.25 5.71
C VAL A 126 4.95 13.56 6.06
N GLU A 127 5.63 14.51 6.71
CA GLU A 127 5.01 15.80 7.08
C GLU A 127 4.51 16.58 5.85
N ASN A 128 5.25 16.52 4.75
CA ASN A 128 4.88 17.19 3.49
C ASN A 128 3.63 16.58 2.83
N GLN A 129 3.28 15.33 3.15
CA GLN A 129 2.08 14.67 2.62
C GLN A 129 0.82 14.91 3.48
N LEU A 130 0.95 15.46 4.70
CA LEU A 130 -0.17 15.58 5.65
C LEU A 130 -1.33 16.44 5.14
N ALA A 131 -1.08 17.40 4.24
CA ALA A 131 -2.14 18.23 3.65
C ALA A 131 -3.16 17.42 2.82
N HIS A 132 -2.75 16.24 2.36
CA HIS A 132 -3.55 15.31 1.55
C HIS A 132 -4.12 14.14 2.37
N LEU A 133 -3.94 14.17 3.68
CA LEU A 133 -4.47 13.19 4.62
C LEU A 133 -5.59 13.85 5.46
N ASP A 134 -6.79 13.27 5.42
CA ASP A 134 -7.86 13.55 6.38
C ASP A 134 -7.86 12.40 7.40
N ASN A 135 -7.31 12.66 8.59
CA ASN A 135 -7.13 11.65 9.61
C ASN A 135 -8.13 11.78 10.75
N GLN A 136 -9.08 10.85 10.81
CA GLN A 136 -10.04 10.67 11.90
C GLN A 136 -9.82 9.35 12.66
N GLY A 137 -8.85 8.54 12.22
CA GLY A 137 -8.41 7.30 12.84
C GLY A 137 -7.03 7.42 13.48
N VAL A 138 -6.33 6.29 13.55
CA VAL A 138 -4.93 6.22 14.00
C VAL A 138 -4.02 6.49 12.80
N CYS A 139 -3.16 7.50 12.89
CA CYS A 139 -2.04 7.68 12.00
C CYS A 139 -0.75 7.70 12.82
N SER A 140 0.23 6.89 12.46
CA SER A 140 1.47 6.77 13.22
C SER A 140 2.66 6.53 12.32
N LEU A 141 3.74 7.24 12.59
CA LEU A 141 5.06 6.95 12.07
C LEU A 141 5.86 6.17 13.10
N VAL A 142 6.43 5.04 12.68
CA VAL A 142 7.30 4.20 13.48
C VAL A 142 8.70 4.31 12.89
N THR A 143 9.63 4.80 13.69
CA THR A 143 11.04 4.93 13.31
C THR A 143 11.89 4.14 14.30
N ASP A 144 13.17 3.97 13.99
CA ASP A 144 14.21 3.52 14.95
C ASP A 144 14.22 4.34 16.25
N MET A 145 13.74 5.59 16.21
CA MET A 145 13.65 6.50 17.35
C MET A 145 12.35 6.32 18.17
N GLY A 146 11.45 5.44 17.75
CA GLY A 146 10.19 5.12 18.40
C GLY A 146 8.94 5.54 17.61
N HIS A 147 7.78 5.49 18.29
CA HIS A 147 6.47 5.84 17.72
C HIS A 147 6.19 7.34 17.80
N ILE A 148 5.84 7.93 16.66
CA ILE A 148 5.45 9.33 16.49
C ILE A 148 3.99 9.37 16.01
N PRO A 149 3.03 9.77 16.86
CA PRO A 149 1.66 9.96 16.40
C PRO A 149 1.60 11.15 15.44
N LEU A 150 0.94 10.94 14.30
CA LEU A 150 0.76 11.99 13.29
C LEU A 150 -0.68 12.50 13.37
N THR A 151 -0.83 13.77 13.71
CA THR A 151 -2.12 14.46 13.66
C THR A 151 -2.13 15.39 12.47
N THR A 152 -3.13 15.26 11.60
CA THR A 152 -3.41 16.27 10.58
C THR A 152 -3.82 17.54 11.30
N HIS A 153 -3.24 18.69 10.93
CA HIS A 153 -3.80 19.96 11.38
C HIS A 153 -5.24 20.02 10.86
N ASP A 154 -6.19 20.28 11.76
CA ASP A 154 -7.56 20.61 11.39
C ASP A 154 -7.49 21.76 10.37
N ASN A 155 -7.75 21.46 9.10
CA ASN A 155 -7.98 22.50 8.09
C ASN A 155 -9.27 23.22 8.52
N GLN A 156 -9.09 24.37 9.19
CA GLN A 156 -10.14 25.39 9.32
C GLN A 156 -10.47 25.98 7.96
#